data_AF-A0A849V381-F1
#
_entry.id   AF-A0A849V381-F1
#
_cell.length_a   1.000
_cell.length_b   1.000
_cell.length_c   1.000
_cell.angle_alpha   90.00
_cell.angle_beta   90.00
_cell.angle_gamma   90.00
#
_symmetry.space_group_name_H-M   'P 1'
#
loop_
_entity.id
_entity.type
_entity.pdbx_description
1 polymer ?
#
loop_
_entity_poly.entity_id
_entity_poly.type
_entity_poly.pdbx_seq_one_letter_code
_entity_poly.pdbx_strand_id
1 'polypeptide(L)'
;MGMNNFEYDNNGRIRFNPDIHVNHNKPWTTTDQKYLIENYDSLGPEEISFSLGRTPHTIMARIYFLRKNGLPKPDNRSWHRRMKNKDTHHV
;
A
#
# COMPACT_ATOMS: atom_id res chain seq x y z
N MET A 1 -6.50 -25.06 -5.17
CA MET A 1 -5.94 -23.73 -4.90
C MET A 1 -5.26 -23.76 -3.54
N GLY A 2 -3.94 -23.56 -3.48
CA GLY A 2 -3.24 -23.43 -2.21
C GLY A 2 -3.63 -22.12 -1.53
N MET A 3 -3.99 -22.16 -0.25
CA MET A 3 -4.20 -20.97 0.56
C MET A 3 -2.84 -20.32 0.79
N ASN A 4 -2.49 -19.32 -0.01
CA ASN A 4 -1.30 -18.52 0.23
C ASN A 4 -1.47 -17.81 1.59
N ASN A 5 -0.68 -18.24 2.56
CA ASN A 5 -0.70 -17.68 3.90
C ASN A 5 -0.20 -16.23 3.82
N PHE A 6 -1.08 -15.25 4.06
CA PHE A 6 -0.67 -13.86 4.13
C PHE A 6 0.07 -13.63 5.45
N GLU A 7 1.36 -13.33 5.36
CA GLU A 7 2.12 -12.89 6.52
C GLU A 7 1.93 -11.38 6.73
N TYR A 8 1.72 -10.98 7.97
CA TYR A 8 1.58 -9.59 8.37
C TYR A 8 2.71 -9.18 9.32
N ASP A 9 3.13 -7.92 9.26
CA ASP A 9 4.01 -7.33 10.27
C ASP A 9 3.24 -6.95 11.56
N ASN A 10 3.96 -6.52 12.60
CA ASN A 10 3.38 -6.09 13.88
C ASN A 10 2.42 -4.89 13.73
N ASN A 11 2.46 -4.20 12.59
CA ASN A 11 1.61 -3.06 12.26
C ASN A 11 0.38 -3.46 11.44
N GLY A 12 0.21 -4.75 11.13
CA GLY A 12 -0.90 -5.29 10.34
C GLY A 12 -0.72 -5.12 8.83
N ARG A 13 0.49 -4.85 8.33
CA ARG A 13 0.76 -4.71 6.90
C ARG A 13 1.20 -6.04 6.31
N ILE A 14 0.71 -6.34 5.12
CA ILE A 14 1.13 -7.54 4.40
C ILE A 14 2.62 -7.45 4.07
N ARG A 15 3.36 -8.49 4.46
CA ARG A 15 4.75 -8.70 4.05
C ARG A 15 4.82 -9.04 2.57
N PHE A 16 6.02 -9.00 1.99
CA PHE A 16 6.19 -9.36 0.60
C PHE A 16 5.64 -10.77 0.30
N ASN A 17 4.62 -10.83 -0.55
CA ASN A 17 4.13 -12.06 -1.17
C ASN A 17 4.20 -11.91 -2.71
N PRO A 18 4.80 -12.87 -3.44
CA PRO A 18 5.01 -12.79 -4.89
C PRO A 18 3.71 -12.82 -5.72
N ASP A 19 2.63 -13.43 -5.20
CA ASP A 19 1.36 -13.56 -5.92
C ASP A 19 0.58 -12.25 -5.98
N ILE A 20 0.74 -11.41 -4.95
CA ILE A 20 0.09 -10.09 -4.88
C ILE A 20 1.04 -8.96 -5.31
N HIS A 21 2.33 -9.07 -5.01
CA HIS A 21 3.31 -8.02 -5.32
C HIS A 21 4.01 -8.29 -6.65
N VAL A 22 3.20 -8.50 -7.69
CA VAL A 22 3.66 -8.81 -9.05
C VAL A 22 4.56 -7.72 -9.64
N ASN A 23 4.56 -6.51 -9.09
CA ASN A 23 5.38 -5.38 -9.50
C ASN A 23 6.54 -5.09 -8.54
N HIS A 24 6.92 -6.06 -7.70
CA HIS A 24 8.15 -5.98 -6.92
C HIS A 24 9.39 -5.77 -7.82
N ASN A 25 10.27 -4.86 -7.42
CA ASN A 25 11.47 -4.43 -8.17
C ASN A 25 11.24 -3.90 -9.60
N LYS A 26 10.00 -3.71 -10.05
CA LYS A 26 9.72 -3.09 -11.34
C LYS A 26 9.82 -1.56 -11.26
N PRO A 27 10.27 -0.87 -12.32
CA PRO A 27 10.29 0.59 -12.36
C PRO A 27 8.89 1.17 -12.18
N TRP A 28 8.79 2.40 -11.65
CA TRP A 28 7.54 3.15 -11.57
C TRP A 28 7.16 3.69 -12.94
N THR A 29 5.99 3.34 -13.43
CA THR A 29 5.44 3.94 -14.66
C THR A 29 4.77 5.28 -14.34
N THR A 30 4.56 6.11 -15.36
CA THR A 30 3.82 7.38 -15.21
C THR A 30 2.39 7.13 -14.73
N THR A 31 1.76 6.04 -15.17
CA THR A 31 0.41 5.65 -14.73
C THR A 31 0.38 5.19 -13.28
N ASP A 32 1.36 4.38 -12.84
CA ASP A 32 1.47 3.95 -11.43
C ASP A 32 1.62 5.17 -10.51
N GLN A 33 2.48 6.11 -10.91
CA GLN A 33 2.75 7.31 -10.11
C GLN A 33 1.54 8.25 -10.08
N LYS A 34 0.84 8.42 -11.21
CA LYS A 34 -0.40 9.22 -11.25
C LYS A 34 -1.46 8.62 -10.32
N TYR A 35 -1.72 7.33 -10.43
CA TYR A 35 -2.67 6.63 -9.58
C TYR A 35 -2.31 6.75 -8.10
N LEU A 36 -1.02 6.58 -7.76
CA LEU A 36 -0.52 6.75 -6.40
C LEU A 36 -0.83 8.15 -5.86
N ILE A 37 -0.50 9.20 -6.61
CA ILE A 37 -0.69 10.59 -6.18
C ILE A 37 -2.18 10.90 -5.95
N GLU A 38 -3.04 10.48 -6.87
CA GLU A 38 -4.47 10.81 -6.84
C GLU A 38 -5.22 10.10 -5.70
N ASN A 39 -4.76 8.91 -5.29
CA ASN A 39 -5.53 8.04 -4.41
C ASN A 39 -4.91 7.82 -3.03
N TYR A 40 -3.62 8.09 -2.83
CA TYR A 40 -2.91 7.69 -1.60
C TYR A 40 -3.51 8.27 -0.33
N ASP A 41 -3.86 9.56 -0.32
CA ASP A 41 -4.37 10.21 0.89
C ASP A 41 -5.81 9.77 1.23
N SER A 42 -6.57 9.27 0.24
CA SER A 42 -7.92 8.73 0.45
C SER A 42 -7.91 7.25 0.83
N LEU A 43 -7.10 6.43 0.15
CA LEU A 43 -7.13 4.97 0.28
C LEU A 43 -6.11 4.43 1.29
N GLY A 44 -4.96 5.08 1.44
CA GLY A 44 -3.87 4.60 2.29
C GLY A 44 -2.96 3.55 1.62
N PRO A 45 -1.85 3.17 2.29
CA PRO A 45 -0.80 2.36 1.68
C PRO A 45 -1.20 0.91 1.42
N GLU A 46 -2.10 0.32 2.19
CA GLU A 46 -2.53 -1.08 2.04
C GLU A 46 -3.39 -1.27 0.78
N GLU A 47 -4.41 -0.44 0.57
CA GLU A 47 -5.29 -0.45 -0.60
C GLU A 47 -4.52 -0.14 -1.90
N ILE A 48 -3.61 0.83 -1.84
CA ILE A 48 -2.74 1.15 -2.98
C ILE A 48 -1.76 0.01 -3.27
N SER A 49 -1.28 -0.68 -2.23
CA SER A 49 -0.41 -1.86 -2.38
C SER A 49 -1.08 -2.96 -3.21
N PHE A 50 -2.36 -3.26 -2.92
CA PHE A 50 -3.15 -4.20 -3.72
C PHE A 50 -3.38 -3.69 -5.15
N SER A 51 -3.69 -2.40 -5.31
CA SER A 51 -3.97 -1.82 -6.63
C SER A 51 -2.76 -1.83 -7.55
N LEU A 52 -1.57 -1.54 -7.02
CA LEU A 52 -0.33 -1.42 -7.80
C LEU A 52 0.54 -2.67 -7.78
N GLY A 53 0.18 -3.69 -7.00
CA GLY A 53 0.97 -4.90 -6.83
C GLY A 53 2.37 -4.63 -6.27
N ARG A 54 2.49 -3.72 -5.29
CA ARG A 54 3.75 -3.32 -4.65
C ARG A 54 3.57 -3.31 -3.14
N THR A 55 4.61 -3.64 -2.38
CA THR A 55 4.48 -3.70 -0.92
C THR A 55 4.05 -2.36 -0.32
N PRO A 56 3.29 -2.35 0.80
CA PRO A 56 2.92 -1.11 1.48
C PRO A 56 4.14 -0.25 1.83
N HIS A 57 5.28 -0.89 2.14
CA HIS A 57 6.55 -0.21 2.38
C HIS A 57 7.04 0.59 1.15
N THR A 58 7.03 -0.03 -0.03
CA THR A 58 7.42 0.63 -1.28
C THR A 58 6.48 1.79 -1.62
N ILE A 59 5.16 1.64 -1.37
CA ILE A 59 4.18 2.71 -1.55
C ILE A 59 4.50 3.92 -0.66
N MET A 60 4.70 3.70 0.65
CA MET A 60 5.03 4.77 1.59
C MET A 60 6.35 5.46 1.24
N ALA A 61 7.38 4.69 0.89
CA ALA A 61 8.69 5.22 0.48
C ALA A 61 8.57 6.09 -0.78
N ARG A 62 7.74 5.69 -1.75
CA ARG A 62 7.52 6.49 -2.97
C ARG A 62 6.80 7.80 -2.67
N ILE A 63 5.76 7.79 -1.85
CA ILE A 63 5.09 9.02 -1.42
C ILE A 63 6.03 9.94 -0.66
N TYR A 64 6.85 9.39 0.24
CA TYR A 64 7.85 10.17 0.95
C TYR A 64 8.81 10.88 -0.01
N PHE A 65 9.33 10.15 -1.01
CA PHE A 65 10.15 10.72 -2.07
C PHE A 65 9.41 11.82 -2.84
N LEU A 66 8.17 11.58 -3.29
CA LEU A 66 7.39 12.57 -4.04
C LEU A 66 7.12 13.84 -3.22
N ARG A 67 6.81 13.70 -1.93
CA ARG A 67 6.62 14.83 -1.01
C ARG A 67 7.89 15.65 -0.83
N LYS A 68 9.05 14.98 -0.73
CA LYS A 68 10.35 15.67 -0.72
C LYS A 68 10.62 16.44 -2.03
N ASN A 69 10.02 16.01 -3.14
CA ASN A 69 10.15 16.63 -4.46
C ASN A 69 8.95 17.53 -4.83
N GLY A 70 8.20 18.02 -3.85
CA GLY A 70 7.18 19.06 -4.07
C GLY A 70 5.74 18.59 -4.19
N LEU A 71 5.45 17.30 -4.00
CA LEU A 71 4.05 16.87 -3.83
C LEU A 71 3.49 17.42 -2.50
N PRO A 72 2.41 18.23 -2.53
CA PRO A 72 1.86 18.80 -1.31
C PRO A 72 1.27 17.72 -0.40
N LYS A 73 1.17 18.02 0.90
CA LYS A 73 0.37 17.23 1.84
C LYS A 73 -1.09 17.69 1.74
N PRO A 74 -2.06 16.80 1.98
CA PRO A 74 -3.46 17.20 2.03
C PRO A 74 -3.69 18.17 3.21
N ASP A 75 -4.50 19.19 2.99
CA ASP A 75 -4.86 20.19 4.00
C ASP A 75 -5.62 19.55 5.17
N ASN A 76 -6.52 18.61 4.86
CA ASN A 76 -7.22 17.78 5.83
C ASN A 76 -6.58 16.39 5.92
N ARG A 77 -5.83 16.14 7.00
CA ARG A 77 -5.31 14.80 7.27
C ARG A 77 -6.47 13.85 7.59
N SER A 78 -6.91 13.09 6.60
CA SER A 78 -7.78 11.93 6.80
C SER A 78 -6.93 10.78 7.36
N TRP A 79 -7.30 10.28 8.53
CA TRP A 79 -6.75 9.02 9.01
C TRP A 79 -7.44 7.89 8.24
N HIS A 80 -6.74 7.31 7.27
CA HIS A 80 -7.23 6.07 6.64
C HIS A 80 -7.39 5.01 7.73
N ARG A 81 -8.57 4.38 7.77
CA ARG A 81 -8.83 3.25 8.66
C ARG A 81 -7.98 2.10 8.15
N ARG A 82 -6.85 1.80 8.83
CA ARG A 82 -6.08 0.58 8.56
C ARG A 82 -7.06 -0.59 8.51
N MET A 83 -6.90 -1.47 7.52
CA MET A 83 -7.60 -2.75 7.51
C MET A 83 -7.28 -3.45 8.84
N LYS A 84 -8.22 -3.40 9.79
CA LYS A 84 -8.15 -4.25 10.98
C LYS A 84 -8.40 -5.66 10.46
N ASN A 85 -7.53 -6.62 10.80
CA ASN A 85 -7.87 -8.02 10.73
C ASN A 85 -9.18 -8.18 11.53
N LYS A 86 -10.32 -8.18 10.85
CA LYS A 86 -11.60 -8.51 11.47
C LYS A 86 -11.54 -10.01 11.72
N ASP A 87 -11.31 -10.36 12.98
CA ASP A 87 -11.74 -11.61 13.59
C ASP A 87 -11.20 -12.91 12.96
N THR A 88 -9.93 -13.24 13.24
CA THR A 88 -9.51 -14.65 13.34
C THR A 88 -9.97 -15.26 14.68
N HIS A 89 -11.25 -15.14 14.98
CA HIS A 89 -11.95 -15.96 15.98
C HIS A 89 -13.31 -16.33 15.40
N HIS A 90 -13.31 -17.23 14.43
CA HIS A 90 -14.45 -18.09 14.19
C HIS A 90 -14.08 -19.47 14.72
N VAL A 91 -14.80 -19.80 15.81
CA VAL A 91 -15.02 -21.09 16.50
C VAL A 91 -14.45 -22.36 15.87
#